data_AF-A0A2D9XM83-F1
#
_entry.id   AF-A0A2D9XM83-F1
#
_cell.length_a   1.000
_cell.length_b   1.000
_cell.length_c   1.000
_cell.angle_alpha   90.00
_cell.angle_beta   90.00
_cell.angle_gamma   90.00
#
_symmetry.space_group_name_H-M   'P 1'
#
loop_
_entity.id
_entity.type
_entity.pdbx_description
1 polymer ?
#
loop_
_entity_poly.entity_id
_entity_poly.type
_entity_poly.pdbx_seq_one_letter_code
_entity_poly.pdbx_strand_id
1 'polypeptide(L)'
;MCLSAILMNSVTLKETSMKTFLTILVLTFLSSPSMTAAQDVELMGLDSHFGYCDGIESTAQALKCVTKHKKDAETALLDNTNTVIENMDDDNLFRFQQVQNKWLEYRSAECAYEADRVAASGLKQITELSCLAEKTQARADEILQNDMRASQPEQFSEFGVFPRWLNSIKNTYPDVLWANNNVYSVDMSCDGSDEKIVSGYKYNPVATDINGEAADAEATVRYELAHFLAIARNPVVGKPEITVFEIPVKARDSVDTEGSKTDETEAASTVLCSKEINYAVFAEDVEKTEKSETPLCAPIVEITSGQSEKCKPLYLTYNNNQFGLSSTSPASETEEITEETKETGQK
;
A
#
# COMPACT_ATOMS: atom_id res chain seq x y z
N MET A 1 -23.74 -25.19 11.71
CA MET A 1 -23.67 -26.40 12.56
C MET A 1 -22.31 -26.41 13.24
N CYS A 2 -22.33 -26.24 14.57
CA CYS A 2 -21.29 -26.41 15.60
C CYS A 2 -19.78 -26.34 15.24
N LEU A 3 -19.19 -25.12 15.24
CA LEU A 3 -17.74 -24.94 15.48
C LEU A 3 -17.39 -24.88 16.98
N SER A 4 -18.37 -24.76 17.87
CA SER A 4 -18.18 -24.61 19.32
C SER A 4 -17.69 -25.88 20.03
N ALA A 5 -17.52 -27.01 19.31
CA ALA A 5 -17.22 -28.31 19.91
C ALA A 5 -15.74 -28.74 19.81
N ILE A 6 -14.89 -28.04 19.06
CA ILE A 6 -13.51 -28.50 18.82
C ILE A 6 -12.49 -27.87 19.78
N LEU A 7 -12.81 -26.74 20.42
CA LEU A 7 -11.88 -26.06 21.35
C LEU A 7 -11.87 -26.61 22.80
N MET A 8 -12.65 -27.64 23.14
CA MET A 8 -12.72 -28.18 24.52
C MET A 8 -12.16 -29.60 24.73
N ASN A 9 -11.58 -30.24 23.72
CA ASN A 9 -11.22 -31.68 23.81
C ASN A 9 -9.73 -32.02 23.95
N SER A 10 -8.87 -31.09 24.36
CA SER A 10 -7.41 -31.31 24.45
C SER A 10 -6.79 -31.03 25.83
N VAL A 11 -7.53 -31.25 26.91
CA VAL A 11 -6.96 -31.32 28.28
C VAL A 11 -7.49 -32.54 29.03
N THR A 12 -7.15 -33.74 28.56
CA THR A 12 -7.23 -34.98 29.36
C THR A 12 -6.23 -36.02 28.86
N LEU A 13 -4.94 -35.80 29.12
CA LEU A 13 -3.86 -36.80 29.05
C LEU A 13 -2.66 -36.16 29.78
N LYS A 14 -1.99 -36.72 30.78
CA LYS A 14 -2.05 -38.03 31.42
C LYS A 14 -1.18 -37.89 32.68
N GLU A 15 -1.79 -37.84 33.86
CA GLU A 15 -1.07 -38.13 35.10
C GLU A 15 -0.66 -39.60 35.03
N THR A 16 0.63 -39.88 34.84
CA THR A 16 1.31 -41.08 35.35
C THR A 16 2.78 -41.03 34.99
N SER A 17 3.62 -41.30 35.98
CA SER A 17 5.02 -41.70 35.85
C SER A 17 6.09 -40.59 35.86
N MET A 18 6.26 -39.96 37.02
CA MET A 18 7.57 -39.43 37.43
C MET A 18 7.83 -39.74 38.91
N LYS A 19 7.80 -41.03 39.25
CA LYS A 19 8.17 -41.57 40.56
C LYS A 19 9.22 -42.67 40.37
N THR A 20 10.42 -42.32 39.94
CA THR A 20 11.67 -43.06 40.24
C THR A 20 12.82 -42.42 39.46
N PHE A 21 13.41 -41.34 39.97
CA PHE A 21 14.81 -41.07 39.69
C PHE A 21 15.45 -40.36 40.88
N LEU A 22 16.43 -41.08 41.45
CA LEU A 22 17.53 -40.60 42.28
C LEU A 22 17.22 -40.03 43.67
N THR A 23 16.93 -40.98 44.56
CA THR A 23 17.54 -41.03 45.89
C THR A 23 19.08 -41.10 45.76
N ILE A 24 19.80 -40.44 46.68
CA ILE A 24 21.27 -40.42 46.91
C ILE A 24 21.99 -39.15 46.41
N LEU A 25 22.02 -38.10 47.24
CA LEU A 25 23.29 -37.52 47.71
C LEU A 25 23.11 -36.81 49.07
N VAL A 26 23.45 -37.56 50.11
CA VAL A 26 24.10 -37.21 51.38
C VAL A 26 24.21 -35.71 51.76
N LEU A 27 23.52 -35.38 52.86
CA LEU A 27 23.87 -34.46 53.94
C LEU A 27 25.36 -34.05 54.04
N THR A 28 25.63 -32.74 54.00
CA THR A 28 26.34 -31.97 55.07
C THR A 28 26.48 -30.51 54.65
N PHE A 29 25.93 -29.59 55.44
CA PHE A 29 26.39 -28.22 55.80
C PHE A 29 25.19 -27.50 56.42
N LEU A 30 24.89 -27.72 57.71
CA LEU A 30 25.32 -26.87 58.82
C LEU A 30 25.14 -25.36 58.56
N SER A 31 24.04 -24.85 59.09
CA SER A 31 23.93 -23.61 59.89
C SER A 31 24.56 -22.33 59.33
N SER A 32 23.71 -21.43 58.86
CA SER A 32 23.90 -19.98 58.98
C SER A 32 22.55 -19.31 59.24
N PRO A 33 22.46 -18.34 60.17
CA PRO A 33 21.22 -17.67 60.51
C PRO A 33 20.87 -16.60 59.47
N SER A 34 19.57 -16.52 59.20
CA SER A 34 18.76 -15.37 58.82
C SER A 34 19.49 -14.08 58.40
N MET A 35 19.50 -13.82 57.10
CA MET A 35 19.37 -12.48 56.54
C MET A 35 18.34 -12.57 55.41
N THR A 36 17.05 -12.50 55.78
CA THR A 36 16.00 -12.15 54.83
C THR A 36 16.11 -10.66 54.56
N ALA A 37 17.07 -10.28 53.70
CA ALA A 37 16.92 -9.07 52.93
C ALA A 37 15.85 -9.39 51.87
N ALA A 38 14.66 -8.83 52.03
CA ALA A 38 13.74 -8.69 50.92
C ALA A 38 14.48 -7.84 49.87
N GLN A 39 15.10 -8.51 48.90
CA GLN A 39 15.58 -7.83 47.71
C GLN A 39 14.34 -7.44 46.94
N ASP A 40 14.07 -6.13 46.89
CA ASP A 40 13.23 -5.54 45.86
C ASP A 40 13.88 -5.89 44.52
N VAL A 41 13.44 -6.98 43.91
CA VAL A 41 13.77 -7.31 42.53
C VAL A 41 12.98 -6.33 41.69
N GLU A 42 13.63 -5.23 41.31
CA GLU A 42 13.11 -4.28 40.36
C GLU A 42 13.00 -5.01 39.00
N LEU A 43 11.77 -5.43 38.68
CA LEU A 43 11.43 -6.20 37.49
C LEU A 43 11.43 -5.27 36.26
N MET A 44 12.61 -4.76 35.89
CA MET A 44 12.79 -4.01 34.65
C MET A 44 13.02 -4.97 33.49
N GLY A 45 12.00 -5.16 32.68
CA GLY A 45 12.09 -5.86 31.39
C GLY A 45 10.90 -6.76 31.12
N LEU A 46 9.86 -6.19 30.53
CA LEU A 46 8.93 -6.87 29.60
C LEU A 46 8.18 -5.76 28.85
N ASP A 47 8.52 -5.60 27.58
CA ASP A 47 8.02 -4.59 26.66
C ASP A 47 6.54 -4.82 26.26
N SER A 48 5.91 -3.70 25.86
CA SER A 48 4.89 -3.57 24.80
C SER A 48 3.38 -3.60 25.08
N HIS A 49 2.91 -3.59 26.33
CA HIS A 49 1.57 -3.06 26.64
C HIS A 49 1.60 -2.16 27.89
N PHE A 50 2.24 -1.00 27.77
CA PHE A 50 2.16 0.06 28.78
C PHE A 50 0.69 0.37 29.06
N GLY A 51 0.26 0.30 30.33
CA GLY A 51 -1.04 0.82 30.74
C GLY A 51 -2.08 -0.19 31.22
N TYR A 52 -2.10 -1.44 30.74
CA TYR A 52 -3.31 -2.27 30.95
C TYR A 52 -3.55 -2.58 32.44
N CYS A 53 -2.48 -2.89 33.18
CA CYS A 53 -2.54 -3.14 34.61
C CYS A 53 -1.83 -2.06 35.43
N ASP A 54 -1.77 -0.83 34.93
CA ASP A 54 -1.13 0.27 35.66
C ASP A 54 -1.92 0.60 36.95
N GLY A 55 -1.21 1.03 37.99
CA GLY A 55 -1.80 1.43 39.26
C GLY A 55 -2.32 0.28 40.14
N ILE A 56 -1.96 -0.97 39.85
CA ILE A 56 -2.24 -2.10 40.75
C ILE A 56 -1.40 -2.00 42.03
N GLU A 57 -2.02 -2.22 43.18
CA GLU A 57 -1.37 -2.05 44.49
C GLU A 57 -1.09 -3.39 45.20
N SER A 58 -1.51 -4.52 44.63
CA SER A 58 -1.34 -5.84 45.26
C SER A 58 -1.28 -6.97 44.25
N THR A 59 -0.66 -8.09 44.66
CA THR A 59 -0.60 -9.34 43.88
C THR A 59 -1.98 -9.88 43.51
N ALA A 60 -2.98 -9.71 44.38
CA ALA A 60 -4.35 -10.12 44.09
C ALA A 60 -5.00 -9.25 43.00
N GLN A 61 -4.78 -7.93 43.04
CA GLN A 61 -5.21 -7.03 41.96
C GLN A 61 -4.46 -7.34 40.66
N ALA A 62 -3.16 -7.61 40.73
CA ALA A 62 -2.35 -8.03 39.60
C ALA A 62 -2.92 -9.28 38.93
N LEU A 63 -3.14 -10.35 39.71
CA LEU A 63 -3.70 -11.61 39.21
C LEU A 63 -5.07 -11.42 38.57
N LYS A 64 -5.95 -10.63 39.21
CA LYS A 64 -7.27 -10.30 38.66
C LYS A 64 -7.15 -9.54 37.34
N CYS A 65 -6.24 -8.57 37.26
CA CYS A 65 -6.02 -7.76 36.07
C CYS A 65 -5.49 -8.62 34.91
N VAL A 66 -4.42 -9.38 35.10
CA VAL A 66 -3.84 -10.22 34.03
C VAL A 66 -4.78 -11.34 33.58
N THR A 67 -5.61 -11.87 34.50
CA THR A 67 -6.66 -12.84 34.13
C THR A 67 -7.70 -12.21 33.21
N LYS A 68 -8.13 -10.97 33.51
CA LYS A 68 -9.03 -10.23 32.64
C LYS A 68 -8.36 -9.91 31.29
N HIS A 69 -7.12 -9.44 31.30
CA HIS A 69 -6.38 -9.12 30.08
C HIS A 69 -6.30 -10.34 29.16
N LYS A 70 -5.89 -11.50 29.70
CA LYS A 70 -5.85 -12.76 28.95
C LYS A 70 -7.20 -13.08 28.31
N LYS A 71 -8.29 -12.97 29.07
CA LYS A 71 -9.63 -13.27 28.55
C LYS A 71 -10.04 -12.31 27.43
N ASP A 72 -9.77 -11.02 27.60
CA ASP A 72 -10.08 -9.99 26.61
C ASP A 72 -9.27 -10.25 25.32
N ALA A 73 -7.98 -10.57 25.44
CA ALA A 73 -7.10 -10.94 24.34
C ALA A 73 -7.55 -12.23 23.63
N GLU A 74 -7.96 -13.28 24.37
CA GLU A 74 -8.52 -14.51 23.79
C GLU A 74 -9.81 -14.25 23.02
N THR A 75 -10.63 -13.29 23.50
CA THR A 75 -11.85 -12.85 22.80
C THR A 75 -11.49 -12.14 21.50
N ALA A 76 -10.57 -11.18 21.54
CA ALA A 76 -10.09 -10.47 20.36
C ALA A 76 -9.47 -11.43 19.32
N LEU A 77 -8.69 -12.41 19.75
CA LEU A 77 -8.13 -13.42 18.87
C LEU A 77 -9.21 -14.24 18.15
N LEU A 78 -10.24 -14.66 18.89
CA LEU A 78 -11.35 -15.42 18.33
C LEU A 78 -12.13 -14.59 17.32
N ASP A 79 -12.47 -13.34 17.68
CA ASP A 79 -13.25 -12.44 16.84
C ASP A 79 -12.49 -12.15 15.53
N ASN A 80 -11.23 -11.74 15.61
CA ASN A 80 -10.39 -11.47 14.43
C ASN A 80 -10.19 -12.74 13.59
N THR A 81 -10.02 -13.90 14.20
CA THR A 81 -9.93 -15.17 13.47
C THR A 81 -11.22 -15.44 12.69
N ASN A 82 -12.39 -15.26 13.31
CA ASN A 82 -13.67 -15.48 12.66
C ASN A 82 -13.87 -14.52 11.47
N THR A 83 -13.46 -13.25 11.61
CA THR A 83 -13.52 -12.28 10.51
C THR A 83 -12.71 -12.72 9.30
N VAL A 84 -11.46 -13.17 9.50
CA VAL A 84 -10.59 -13.49 8.35
C VAL A 84 -11.01 -14.80 7.67
N ILE A 85 -11.49 -15.80 8.42
CA ILE A 85 -11.88 -17.10 7.83
C ILE A 85 -13.14 -17.03 6.96
N GLU A 86 -13.99 -16.01 7.11
CA GLU A 86 -15.23 -15.86 6.34
C GLU A 86 -14.99 -15.75 4.83
N ASN A 87 -13.82 -15.26 4.42
CA ASN A 87 -13.46 -15.04 3.02
C ASN A 87 -12.39 -16.01 2.49
N MET A 88 -11.96 -17.00 3.29
CA MET A 88 -10.95 -17.97 2.86
C MET A 88 -11.57 -19.14 2.09
N ASP A 89 -10.91 -19.59 1.04
CA ASP A 89 -11.18 -20.90 0.44
C ASP A 89 -10.71 -22.06 1.35
N ASP A 90 -11.16 -23.27 1.04
CA ASP A 90 -10.92 -24.47 1.86
C ASP A 90 -9.42 -24.78 2.06
N ASP A 91 -8.58 -24.58 1.03
CA ASP A 91 -7.15 -24.88 1.08
C ASP A 91 -6.43 -23.86 1.99
N ASN A 92 -6.76 -22.58 1.85
CA ASN A 92 -6.21 -21.52 2.68
C ASN A 92 -6.70 -21.61 4.12
N LEU A 93 -7.97 -21.93 4.34
CA LEU A 93 -8.55 -22.16 5.67
C LEU A 93 -7.82 -23.29 6.39
N PHE A 94 -7.59 -24.42 5.71
CA PHE A 94 -6.88 -25.57 6.29
C PHE A 94 -5.45 -25.20 6.71
N ARG A 95 -4.71 -24.46 5.86
CA ARG A 95 -3.36 -23.98 6.19
C ARG A 95 -3.37 -23.00 7.36
N PHE A 96 -4.29 -22.05 7.36
CA PHE A 96 -4.45 -21.09 8.43
C PHE A 96 -4.71 -21.78 9.78
N GLN A 97 -5.61 -22.76 9.81
CA GLN A 97 -5.91 -23.55 11.01
C GLN A 97 -4.68 -24.32 11.53
N GLN A 98 -3.87 -24.90 10.64
CA GLN A 98 -2.63 -25.55 11.05
C GLN A 98 -1.65 -24.58 11.70
N VAL A 99 -1.45 -23.41 11.08
CA VAL A 99 -0.57 -22.37 11.63
C VAL A 99 -1.08 -21.89 12.98
N GLN A 100 -2.39 -21.66 13.11
CA GLN A 100 -2.99 -21.21 14.35
C GLN A 100 -2.85 -22.22 15.49
N ASN A 101 -3.01 -23.52 15.20
CA ASN A 101 -2.79 -24.60 16.17
C ASN A 101 -1.32 -24.66 16.62
N LYS A 102 -0.37 -24.55 15.68
CA LYS A 102 1.06 -24.52 16.02
C LYS A 102 1.46 -23.28 16.82
N TRP A 103 0.84 -22.14 16.52
CA TRP A 103 1.05 -20.93 17.28
C TRP A 103 0.51 -21.07 18.73
N LEU A 104 -0.65 -21.72 18.94
CA LEU A 104 -1.18 -21.99 20.28
C LEU A 104 -0.24 -22.90 21.09
N GLU A 105 0.29 -23.97 20.47
CA GLU A 105 1.30 -24.84 21.08
C GLU A 105 2.55 -24.03 21.50
N TYR A 106 3.09 -23.22 20.58
CA TYR A 106 4.24 -22.36 20.82
C TYR A 106 3.99 -21.38 21.97
N ARG A 107 2.87 -20.64 21.93
CA ARG A 107 2.49 -19.65 22.95
C ARG A 107 2.50 -20.28 24.35
N SER A 108 1.85 -21.42 24.51
CA SER A 108 1.78 -22.11 25.80
C SER A 108 3.15 -22.58 26.29
N ALA A 109 3.98 -23.15 25.40
CA ALA A 109 5.32 -23.60 25.75
C ALA A 109 6.24 -22.42 26.15
N GLU A 110 6.20 -21.32 25.41
CA GLU A 110 6.99 -20.13 25.67
C GLU A 110 6.58 -19.48 27.00
N CYS A 111 5.28 -19.33 27.27
CA CYS A 111 4.82 -18.71 28.51
C CYS A 111 5.11 -19.56 29.75
N ALA A 112 5.06 -20.89 29.63
CA ALA A 112 5.51 -21.78 30.70
C ALA A 112 7.01 -21.62 30.95
N TYR A 113 7.82 -21.55 29.89
CA TYR A 113 9.26 -21.30 29.97
C TYR A 113 9.58 -19.95 30.63
N GLU A 114 8.90 -18.87 30.23
CA GLU A 114 9.07 -17.53 30.82
C GLU A 114 8.72 -17.54 32.33
N ALA A 115 7.60 -18.16 32.70
CA ALA A 115 7.18 -18.28 34.09
C ALA A 115 8.16 -19.10 34.94
N ASP A 116 8.76 -20.14 34.37
CA ASP A 116 9.69 -20.99 35.11
C ASP A 116 11.01 -20.31 35.51
N ARG A 117 11.37 -19.24 34.81
CA ARG A 117 12.54 -18.41 35.14
C ARG A 117 12.30 -17.50 36.35
N VAL A 118 11.06 -17.34 36.79
CA VAL A 118 10.72 -16.52 37.95
C VAL A 118 10.94 -17.32 39.23
N ALA A 119 11.89 -16.87 40.04
CA ALA A 119 12.27 -17.55 41.29
C ALA A 119 11.13 -17.58 42.33
N ALA A 120 10.32 -16.53 42.38
CA ALA A 120 9.19 -16.43 43.31
C ALA A 120 8.00 -17.24 42.79
N SER A 121 7.68 -18.35 43.47
CA SER A 121 6.56 -19.24 43.11
C SER A 121 5.22 -18.51 43.00
N GLY A 122 4.98 -17.51 43.85
CA GLY A 122 3.77 -16.68 43.82
C GLY A 122 3.67 -15.73 42.61
N LEU A 123 4.77 -15.45 41.92
CA LEU A 123 4.78 -14.60 40.73
C LEU A 123 4.71 -15.42 39.42
N LYS A 124 5.10 -16.70 39.45
CA LYS A 124 5.05 -17.58 38.26
C LYS A 124 3.71 -17.53 37.53
N GLN A 125 2.61 -17.64 38.27
CA GLN A 125 1.27 -17.60 37.69
C GLN A 125 0.95 -16.26 37.03
N ILE A 126 1.33 -15.14 37.65
CA ILE A 126 1.10 -13.81 37.11
C ILE A 126 1.93 -13.62 35.83
N THR A 127 3.19 -14.07 35.85
CA THR A 127 4.08 -14.03 34.68
C THR A 127 3.53 -14.87 33.54
N GLU A 128 3.12 -16.12 33.79
CA GLU A 128 2.53 -16.97 32.76
C GLU A 128 1.27 -16.34 32.15
N LEU A 129 0.37 -15.84 32.99
CA LEU A 129 -0.87 -15.18 32.52
C LEU A 129 -0.59 -13.90 31.74
N SER A 130 0.40 -13.11 32.16
CA SER A 130 0.81 -11.90 31.47
C SER A 130 1.35 -12.23 30.07
N CYS A 131 2.27 -13.19 29.97
CA CYS A 131 2.79 -13.67 28.70
C CYS A 131 1.67 -14.19 27.79
N LEU A 132 0.75 -15.00 28.35
CA LEU A 132 -0.39 -15.52 27.58
C LEU A 132 -1.25 -14.39 27.03
N ALA A 133 -1.53 -13.36 27.82
CA ALA A 133 -2.31 -12.21 27.37
C ALA A 133 -1.58 -11.45 26.25
N GLU A 134 -0.32 -11.09 26.48
CA GLU A 134 0.49 -10.30 25.55
C GLU A 134 0.64 -10.99 24.18
N LYS A 135 1.11 -12.25 24.16
CA LYS A 135 1.28 -12.97 22.89
C LYS A 135 -0.05 -13.15 22.19
N THR A 136 -1.14 -13.36 22.93
CA THR A 136 -2.47 -13.52 22.34
C THR A 136 -2.98 -12.23 21.72
N GLN A 137 -2.79 -11.09 22.39
CA GLN A 137 -3.14 -9.79 21.85
C GLN A 137 -2.31 -9.48 20.60
N ALA A 138 -0.99 -9.66 20.66
CA ALA A 138 -0.10 -9.46 19.52
C ALA A 138 -0.50 -10.31 18.30
N ARG A 139 -0.90 -11.56 18.51
CA ARG A 139 -1.40 -12.41 17.43
C ARG A 139 -2.75 -11.95 16.88
N ALA A 140 -3.66 -11.49 17.74
CA ALA A 140 -4.93 -10.93 17.31
C ALA A 140 -4.72 -9.71 16.41
N ASP A 141 -3.81 -8.82 16.81
CA ASP A 141 -3.45 -7.61 16.05
C ASP A 141 -2.76 -7.97 14.73
N GLU A 142 -1.85 -8.95 14.73
CA GLU A 142 -1.18 -9.46 13.52
C GLU A 142 -2.19 -9.99 12.50
N ILE A 143 -3.17 -10.78 12.93
CA ILE A 143 -4.22 -11.33 12.06
C ILE A 143 -5.02 -10.20 11.40
N LEU A 144 -5.46 -9.21 12.19
CA LEU A 144 -6.20 -8.07 11.67
C LEU A 144 -5.37 -7.24 10.70
N GLN A 145 -4.10 -6.98 11.03
CA GLN A 145 -3.20 -6.23 10.14
C GLN A 145 -2.91 -6.99 8.83
N ASN A 146 -2.78 -8.32 8.89
CA ASN A 146 -2.61 -9.15 7.70
C ASN A 146 -3.83 -9.09 6.77
N ASP A 147 -5.04 -9.12 7.34
CA ASP A 147 -6.29 -8.97 6.59
C ASP A 147 -6.41 -7.58 5.93
N MET A 148 -6.09 -6.53 6.69
CA MET A 148 -6.03 -5.16 6.15
C MET A 148 -4.98 -5.02 5.04
N ARG A 149 -3.85 -5.73 5.11
CA ARG A 149 -2.84 -5.72 4.04
C ARG A 149 -3.28 -6.51 2.82
N ALA A 150 -3.97 -7.63 3.01
CA ALA A 150 -4.49 -8.45 1.91
C ALA A 150 -5.55 -7.70 1.08
N SER A 151 -6.27 -6.76 1.69
CA SER A 151 -7.22 -5.89 0.99
C SER A 151 -6.59 -4.67 0.30
N GLN A 152 -5.29 -4.41 0.49
CA GLN A 152 -4.57 -3.34 -0.20
C GLN A 152 -3.78 -3.89 -1.40
N PRO A 153 -3.64 -3.10 -2.49
CA PRO A 153 -2.88 -3.53 -3.66
C PRO A 153 -1.40 -3.77 -3.31
N GLU A 154 -0.97 -5.03 -3.47
CA GLU A 154 0.41 -5.58 -3.45
C GLU A 154 1.49 -4.73 -2.75
N GLN A 155 1.38 -4.58 -1.43
CA GLN A 155 2.50 -4.11 -0.60
C GLN A 155 3.17 -5.32 0.06
N PHE A 156 4.15 -5.92 -0.61
CA PHE A 156 4.99 -6.92 0.03
C PHE A 156 5.91 -6.23 1.03
N SER A 157 6.10 -6.82 2.21
CA SER A 157 6.89 -6.22 3.30
C SER A 157 8.37 -5.98 2.98
N GLU A 158 8.91 -6.66 1.98
CA GLU A 158 10.31 -6.52 1.55
C GLU A 158 10.50 -5.56 0.38
N PHE A 159 9.44 -5.29 -0.39
CA PHE A 159 9.50 -4.22 -1.38
C PHE A 159 9.26 -2.92 -0.63
N GLY A 160 10.13 -1.94 -0.84
CA GLY A 160 10.04 -0.65 -0.12
C GLY A 160 8.65 -0.02 -0.24
N VAL A 161 8.39 1.00 0.57
CA VAL A 161 7.08 1.70 0.69
C VAL A 161 6.44 2.07 -0.66
N PHE A 162 7.22 2.19 -1.73
CA PHE A 162 6.74 2.45 -3.08
C PHE A 162 6.59 1.17 -3.91
N PRO A 163 5.49 1.01 -4.66
CA PRO A 163 5.28 -0.14 -5.52
C PRO A 163 6.36 -0.22 -6.61
N ARG A 164 6.60 -1.44 -7.13
CA ARG A 164 7.69 -1.73 -8.09
C ARG A 164 7.71 -0.80 -9.30
N TRP A 165 6.56 -0.51 -9.89
CA TRP A 165 6.44 0.37 -11.05
C TRP A 165 6.85 1.82 -10.75
N LEU A 166 6.53 2.33 -9.56
CA LEU A 166 6.90 3.68 -9.15
C LEU A 166 8.41 3.79 -8.88
N ASN A 167 9.02 2.74 -8.33
CA ASN A 167 10.48 2.66 -8.22
C ASN A 167 11.15 2.68 -9.61
N SER A 168 10.57 1.96 -10.59
CA SER A 168 11.07 1.98 -11.98
C SER A 168 11.04 3.40 -12.56
N ILE A 169 9.93 4.13 -12.37
CA ILE A 169 9.79 5.52 -12.82
C ILE A 169 10.82 6.41 -12.14
N LYS A 170 10.89 6.41 -10.79
CA LYS A 170 11.80 7.27 -10.02
C LYS A 170 13.27 7.03 -10.34
N ASN A 171 13.65 5.78 -10.57
CA ASN A 171 15.02 5.44 -10.95
C ASN A 171 15.35 5.88 -12.38
N THR A 172 14.37 5.86 -13.29
CA THR A 172 14.58 6.25 -14.69
C THR A 172 14.57 7.77 -14.85
N TYR A 173 13.77 8.48 -14.06
CA TYR A 173 13.56 9.93 -14.10
C TYR A 173 13.77 10.55 -12.70
N PRO A 174 15.01 10.57 -12.20
CA PRO A 174 15.32 11.00 -10.83
C PRO A 174 15.19 12.51 -10.60
N ASP A 175 15.20 13.29 -11.67
CA ASP A 175 15.08 14.75 -11.69
C ASP A 175 13.62 15.25 -11.75
N VAL A 176 12.66 14.33 -11.92
CA VAL A 176 11.23 14.63 -11.91
C VAL A 176 10.66 14.46 -10.51
N LEU A 177 9.95 15.49 -10.03
CA LEU A 177 9.23 15.48 -8.76
C LEU A 177 7.87 14.79 -8.93
N TRP A 178 7.80 13.50 -8.64
CA TRP A 178 6.60 12.68 -8.79
C TRP A 178 5.58 12.88 -7.66
N ALA A 179 4.31 13.13 -8.02
CA ALA A 179 3.18 13.30 -7.12
C ALA A 179 2.61 11.92 -6.71
N ASN A 180 3.29 11.24 -5.78
CA ASN A 180 2.98 9.86 -5.39
C ASN A 180 1.55 9.62 -4.85
N ASN A 181 0.83 10.68 -4.48
CA ASN A 181 -0.53 10.59 -3.94
C ASN A 181 -1.61 10.62 -5.03
N ASN A 182 -1.25 11.00 -6.27
CA ASN A 182 -2.17 11.12 -7.40
C ASN A 182 -1.85 10.03 -8.42
N VAL A 183 -2.08 8.78 -8.03
CA VAL A 183 -1.95 7.62 -8.92
C VAL A 183 -3.32 7.25 -9.42
N TYR A 184 -3.45 7.16 -10.74
CA TYR A 184 -4.66 6.72 -11.41
C TYR A 184 -4.46 5.32 -12.01
N SER A 185 -5.50 4.49 -12.01
CA SER A 185 -5.45 3.10 -12.50
C SER A 185 -6.57 2.86 -13.49
N VAL A 186 -6.23 2.39 -14.70
CA VAL A 186 -7.18 2.10 -15.78
C VAL A 186 -6.55 1.13 -16.77
N ASP A 187 -7.32 0.14 -17.24
CA ASP A 187 -6.92 -0.79 -18.30
C ASP A 187 -7.11 -0.16 -19.69
N MET A 188 -6.12 0.63 -20.11
CA MET A 188 -6.09 1.31 -21.41
C MET A 188 -5.73 0.40 -22.56
N SER A 189 -4.94 -0.63 -22.30
CA SER A 189 -4.54 -1.60 -23.33
C SER A 189 -5.54 -2.73 -23.54
N CYS A 190 -6.49 -2.85 -22.62
CA CYS A 190 -7.60 -3.81 -22.65
C CYS A 190 -7.11 -5.25 -22.61
N ASP A 191 -5.97 -5.44 -21.94
CA ASP A 191 -5.35 -6.74 -21.72
C ASP A 191 -5.78 -7.37 -20.38
N GLY A 192 -6.69 -6.70 -19.66
CA GLY A 192 -7.19 -7.11 -18.34
C GLY A 192 -6.27 -6.67 -17.19
N SER A 193 -5.22 -5.90 -17.46
CA SER A 193 -4.30 -5.37 -16.46
C SER A 193 -4.30 -3.84 -16.45
N ASP A 194 -4.66 -3.24 -15.31
CA ASP A 194 -4.63 -1.79 -15.18
C ASP A 194 -3.23 -1.20 -15.36
N GLU A 195 -3.11 -0.23 -16.25
CA GLU A 195 -1.98 0.69 -16.26
C GLU A 195 -2.02 1.66 -15.09
N LYS A 196 -0.83 2.04 -14.60
CA LYS A 196 -0.67 3.03 -13.53
C LYS A 196 -0.20 4.35 -14.12
N ILE A 197 -1.01 5.39 -13.96
CA ILE A 197 -0.74 6.73 -14.43
C ILE A 197 -0.34 7.59 -13.24
N VAL A 198 0.78 8.31 -13.36
CA VAL A 198 1.26 9.23 -12.32
C VAL A 198 1.78 10.52 -12.92
N SER A 199 1.47 11.63 -12.26
CA SER A 199 1.99 12.96 -12.60
C SER A 199 3.30 13.26 -11.89
N GLY A 200 4.15 14.04 -12.55
CA GLY A 200 5.33 14.66 -11.98
C GLY A 200 5.60 16.03 -12.57
N TYR A 201 6.59 16.72 -12.03
CA TYR A 201 7.00 18.05 -12.49
C TYR A 201 8.51 18.15 -12.57
N LYS A 202 9.00 18.85 -13.59
CA LYS A 202 10.41 19.19 -13.74
C LYS A 202 10.55 20.67 -14.05
N TYR A 203 11.54 21.31 -13.44
CA TYR A 203 11.92 22.68 -13.75
C TYR A 203 13.11 22.64 -14.71
N ASN A 204 12.89 23.03 -15.96
CA ASN A 204 13.91 23.10 -17.00
C ASN A 204 14.56 24.48 -16.96
N PRO A 205 15.89 24.59 -16.77
CA PRO A 205 16.58 25.87 -16.86
C PRO A 205 16.59 26.34 -18.32
N VAL A 206 16.17 27.58 -18.55
CA VAL A 206 16.21 28.24 -19.85
C VAL A 206 17.26 29.33 -19.79
N ALA A 207 18.26 29.22 -20.68
CA ALA A 207 19.24 30.26 -20.88
C ALA A 207 18.51 31.49 -21.47
N THR A 208 18.53 32.59 -20.73
CA THR A 208 18.08 33.87 -21.25
C THR A 208 19.19 34.42 -22.14
N ASP A 209 19.00 34.41 -23.45
CA ASP A 209 19.88 35.12 -24.38
C ASP A 209 19.79 36.61 -24.04
N ILE A 210 20.78 37.11 -23.29
CA ILE A 210 20.98 38.53 -23.06
C ILE A 210 21.53 39.10 -24.36
N ASN A 211 20.65 39.28 -25.35
CA ASN A 211 20.98 39.92 -26.61
C ASN A 211 21.28 41.41 -26.35
N GLY A 212 22.56 41.68 -26.08
CA GLY A 212 23.17 43.01 -26.17
C GLY A 212 23.03 43.90 -24.94
N GLU A 213 24.18 44.36 -24.44
CA GLU A 213 24.34 45.51 -23.53
C GLU A 213 24.09 45.27 -22.03
N ALA A 214 24.98 44.50 -21.40
CA ALA A 214 25.84 44.96 -20.30
C ALA A 214 26.66 43.77 -19.76
N ALA A 215 27.99 43.90 -19.74
CA ALA A 215 28.92 42.84 -19.36
C ALA A 215 28.92 42.45 -17.86
N ASP A 216 28.03 43.04 -17.05
CA ASP A 216 27.98 42.89 -15.59
C ASP A 216 26.60 42.46 -15.05
N ALA A 217 25.64 42.08 -15.91
CA ALA A 217 24.36 41.56 -15.44
C ALA A 217 24.49 40.07 -15.08
N GLU A 218 24.36 39.73 -13.79
CA GLU A 218 24.24 38.33 -13.35
C GLU A 218 23.20 37.60 -14.22
N ALA A 219 23.64 36.54 -14.90
CA ALA A 219 22.76 35.76 -15.77
C ALA A 219 21.59 35.21 -14.93
N THR A 220 20.41 35.79 -15.09
CA THR A 220 19.21 35.33 -14.42
C THR A 220 18.72 34.09 -15.14
N VAL A 221 19.03 32.91 -14.57
CA VAL A 221 18.49 31.63 -15.03
C VAL A 221 16.97 31.66 -14.84
N ARG A 222 16.22 31.60 -15.94
CA ARG A 222 14.78 31.38 -15.88
C ARG A 222 14.51 29.88 -15.85
N TYR A 223 13.44 29.49 -15.19
CA TYR A 223 13.01 28.10 -15.17
C TYR A 223 11.64 27.99 -15.81
N GLU A 224 11.51 27.08 -16.76
CA GLU A 224 10.24 26.67 -17.32
C GLU A 224 9.76 25.41 -16.62
N LEU A 225 8.47 25.35 -16.33
CA LEU A 225 7.87 24.19 -15.73
C LEU A 225 7.35 23.25 -16.82
N ALA A 226 7.77 22.01 -16.76
CA ALA A 226 7.22 20.92 -17.55
C ALA A 226 6.47 19.95 -16.64
N HIS A 227 5.27 19.56 -17.08
CA HIS A 227 4.52 18.47 -16.48
C HIS A 227 4.95 17.15 -17.11
N PHE A 228 5.15 16.14 -16.28
CA PHE A 228 5.52 14.81 -16.72
C PHE A 228 4.37 13.86 -16.42
N LEU A 229 3.86 13.19 -17.44
CA LEU A 229 2.85 12.14 -17.30
C LEU A 229 3.53 10.80 -17.57
N ALA A 230 3.64 9.96 -16.55
CA ALA A 230 4.18 8.60 -16.70
C ALA A 230 3.05 7.58 -16.65
N ILE A 231 3.08 6.64 -17.59
CA ILE A 231 2.19 5.49 -17.67
C ILE A 231 3.03 4.25 -17.55
N ALA A 232 2.74 3.44 -16.54
CA ALA A 232 3.43 2.20 -16.28
C ALA A 232 2.51 1.01 -16.59
N ARG A 233 2.91 0.21 -17.57
CA ARG A 233 2.41 -1.17 -17.71
C ARG A 233 3.17 -2.03 -16.71
N ASN A 234 2.47 -2.56 -15.73
CA ASN A 234 3.05 -3.28 -14.60
C ASN A 234 2.70 -4.77 -14.67
N PRO A 235 3.31 -5.56 -15.59
CA PRO A 235 3.01 -6.98 -15.70
C PRO A 235 3.34 -7.69 -14.38
N VAL A 236 2.60 -8.72 -13.98
CA VAL A 236 2.80 -9.41 -12.69
C VAL A 236 4.29 -9.76 -12.45
N VAL A 237 4.96 -10.28 -13.48
CA VAL A 237 6.38 -10.63 -13.44
C VAL A 237 7.16 -9.79 -14.46
N GLY A 238 8.38 -9.39 -14.09
CA GLY A 238 9.32 -8.70 -14.98
C GLY A 238 9.51 -7.21 -14.65
N LYS A 239 10.11 -6.49 -15.59
CA LYS A 239 10.35 -5.04 -15.46
C LYS A 239 9.13 -4.28 -16.00
N PRO A 240 8.58 -3.33 -15.24
CA PRO A 240 7.51 -2.46 -15.74
C PRO A 240 7.96 -1.66 -16.97
N GLU A 241 7.09 -1.59 -17.97
CA GLU A 241 7.30 -0.76 -19.16
C GLU A 241 6.75 0.63 -18.89
N ILE A 242 7.59 1.66 -19.07
CA ILE A 242 7.26 3.04 -18.72
C ILE A 242 7.24 3.89 -19.98
N THR A 243 6.10 4.53 -20.25
CA THR A 243 5.97 5.60 -21.25
C THR A 243 5.83 6.93 -20.53
N VAL A 244 6.55 7.95 -20.97
CA VAL A 244 6.53 9.28 -20.36
C VAL A 244 6.26 10.35 -21.40
N PHE A 245 5.34 11.25 -21.09
CA PHE A 245 5.07 12.46 -21.86
C PHE A 245 5.54 13.67 -21.08
N GLU A 246 6.38 14.50 -21.70
CA GLU A 246 6.72 15.82 -21.22
C GLU A 246 5.77 16.84 -21.86
N ILE A 247 5.04 17.57 -21.03
CA ILE A 247 4.00 18.51 -21.44
C ILE A 247 4.38 19.90 -20.92
N PRO A 248 4.68 20.86 -21.79
CA PRO A 248 5.04 22.21 -21.36
C PRO A 248 3.88 22.87 -20.61
N VAL A 249 4.19 23.57 -19.51
CA VAL A 249 3.21 24.36 -18.75
C VAL A 249 3.46 25.84 -19.01
N LYS A 250 2.54 26.52 -19.70
CA LYS A 250 2.65 27.98 -19.91
C LYS A 250 1.98 28.72 -18.77
N ALA A 251 2.65 29.75 -18.23
CA ALA A 251 2.09 30.61 -17.20
C ALA A 251 0.93 31.43 -17.79
N ARG A 252 -0.19 31.52 -17.06
CA ARG A 252 -1.44 32.18 -17.47
C ARG A 252 -1.24 33.61 -18.01
N ASP A 253 -0.33 34.37 -17.41
CA ASP A 253 -0.08 35.78 -17.78
C ASP A 253 0.67 35.96 -19.10
N SER A 254 1.30 34.90 -19.63
CA SER A 254 1.99 34.94 -20.93
C SER A 254 1.05 34.80 -22.12
N VAL A 255 -0.19 34.35 -21.91
CA VAL A 255 -1.17 34.08 -22.98
C VAL A 255 -1.91 35.36 -23.41
N ASP A 256 -1.87 36.41 -22.59
CA ASP A 256 -2.63 37.65 -22.84
C ASP A 256 -1.78 38.80 -23.41
N THR A 257 -0.47 38.63 -23.57
CA THR A 257 0.45 39.75 -23.88
C THR A 257 1.05 39.76 -25.29
N GLU A 258 0.45 39.08 -26.28
CA GLU A 258 0.92 39.21 -27.67
C GLU A 258 -0.22 39.53 -28.64
N GLY A 259 -0.33 40.81 -28.99
CA GLY A 259 -0.79 41.25 -30.31
C GLY A 259 0.23 40.93 -31.42
N SER A 260 0.89 39.78 -31.34
CA SER A 260 1.84 39.28 -32.33
C SER A 260 1.04 38.53 -33.40
N LYS A 261 0.81 39.19 -34.53
CA LYS A 261 0.39 38.54 -35.77
C LYS A 261 1.53 37.65 -36.24
N THR A 262 1.60 36.43 -35.72
CA THR A 262 2.44 35.37 -36.28
C THR A 262 1.52 34.31 -36.87
N ASP A 263 1.89 33.86 -38.05
CA ASP A 263 1.11 33.01 -38.95
C ASP A 263 0.44 31.82 -38.24
N GLU A 264 -0.81 31.53 -38.60
CA GLU A 264 -1.68 30.43 -38.13
C GLU A 264 -1.16 29.02 -38.50
N THR A 265 0.16 28.82 -38.60
CA THR A 265 0.78 27.54 -39.00
C THR A 265 1.70 26.92 -37.95
N GLU A 266 1.66 27.40 -36.70
CA GLU A 266 2.23 26.65 -35.58
C GLU A 266 1.22 25.58 -35.13
N ALA A 267 1.54 24.33 -35.46
CA ALA A 267 0.86 23.12 -35.00
C ALA A 267 0.46 23.27 -33.53
N ALA A 268 -0.82 23.05 -33.23
CA ALA A 268 -1.43 23.18 -31.91
C ALA A 268 -0.56 22.55 -30.82
N SER A 269 0.30 23.36 -30.19
CA SER A 269 1.20 22.84 -29.16
C SER A 269 0.36 22.40 -27.95
N THR A 270 0.55 21.15 -27.56
CA THR A 270 -0.08 20.51 -26.40
C THR A 270 0.47 21.18 -25.14
N VAL A 271 -0.28 22.12 -24.55
CA VAL A 271 0.15 22.93 -23.41
C VAL A 271 -0.87 22.83 -22.28
N LEU A 272 -0.39 22.66 -21.05
CA LEU A 272 -1.19 22.75 -19.84
C LEU A 272 -1.08 24.15 -19.22
N CYS A 273 -2.15 24.60 -18.57
CA CYS A 273 -2.25 25.94 -17.98
C CYS A 273 -2.06 25.98 -16.46
N SER A 274 -2.10 24.82 -15.80
CA SER A 274 -2.02 24.73 -14.34
C SER A 274 -1.19 23.52 -13.92
N LYS A 275 -0.67 23.58 -12.69
CA LYS A 275 -0.06 22.43 -12.00
C LYS A 275 -1.11 21.49 -11.40
N GLU A 276 -2.37 21.90 -11.34
CA GLU A 276 -3.43 21.04 -10.82
C GLU A 276 -4.05 20.29 -11.99
N ILE A 277 -3.81 18.99 -12.04
CA ILE A 277 -4.29 18.09 -13.08
C ILE A 277 -5.40 17.20 -12.54
N ASN A 278 -6.48 17.09 -13.30
CA ASN A 278 -7.55 16.14 -13.04
C ASN A 278 -7.63 15.13 -14.19
N TYR A 279 -8.02 13.91 -13.85
CA TYR A 279 -8.20 12.80 -14.78
C TYR A 279 -9.67 12.42 -14.83
N ALA A 280 -10.20 12.28 -16.04
CA ALA A 280 -11.53 11.72 -16.29
C ALA A 280 -11.40 10.60 -17.32
N VAL A 281 -12.09 9.48 -17.09
CA VAL A 281 -12.09 8.35 -18.03
C VAL A 281 -13.43 8.29 -18.74
N PHE A 282 -13.35 8.18 -20.05
CA PHE A 282 -14.48 7.99 -20.93
C PHE A 282 -14.33 6.65 -21.63
N ALA A 283 -15.39 5.85 -21.62
CA ALA A 283 -15.50 4.74 -22.55
C ALA A 283 -16.03 5.30 -23.87
N GLU A 284 -15.32 5.10 -24.97
CA GLU A 284 -15.88 5.35 -26.28
C GLU A 284 -16.93 4.27 -26.56
N ASP A 285 -18.17 4.66 -26.85
CA ASP A 285 -19.20 3.75 -27.34
C ASP A 285 -18.82 3.34 -28.76
N VAL A 286 -17.91 2.38 -28.89
CA VAL A 286 -17.57 1.81 -30.19
C VAL A 286 -18.81 1.08 -30.69
N GLU A 287 -19.47 1.63 -31.71
CA GLU A 287 -20.58 0.96 -32.39
C GLU A 287 -20.16 -0.48 -32.71
N LYS A 288 -20.89 -1.44 -32.13
CA LYS A 288 -20.66 -2.87 -32.33
C LYS A 288 -20.78 -3.18 -33.83
N THR A 289 -19.66 -3.22 -34.52
CA THR A 289 -19.61 -3.87 -35.83
C THR A 289 -19.84 -5.36 -35.62
N GLU A 290 -20.90 -5.90 -36.22
CA GLU A 290 -21.51 -7.23 -35.99
C GLU A 290 -20.58 -8.46 -36.20
N LYS A 291 -19.25 -8.29 -36.30
CA LYS A 291 -18.29 -9.37 -36.57
C LYS A 291 -17.11 -9.48 -35.60
N SER A 292 -17.02 -8.67 -34.55
CA SER A 292 -15.96 -8.80 -33.54
C SER A 292 -16.52 -9.33 -32.22
N GLU A 293 -16.13 -10.54 -31.82
CA GLU A 293 -16.54 -11.18 -30.55
C GLU A 293 -15.85 -10.59 -29.31
N THR A 294 -14.86 -9.71 -29.48
CA THR A 294 -14.22 -8.99 -28.37
C THR A 294 -14.79 -7.58 -28.26
N PRO A 295 -15.39 -7.19 -27.10
CA PRO A 295 -15.74 -5.80 -26.86
C PRO A 295 -14.47 -4.96 -26.93
N LEU A 296 -14.44 -3.97 -27.82
CA LEU A 296 -13.39 -2.96 -27.82
C LEU A 296 -13.59 -2.09 -26.59
N CYS A 297 -12.92 -2.43 -25.50
CA CYS A 297 -12.59 -1.42 -24.52
C CYS A 297 -11.55 -0.51 -25.20
N ALA A 298 -11.81 0.78 -25.24
CA ALA A 298 -10.87 1.79 -25.72
C ALA A 298 -11.05 3.01 -24.83
N PRO A 299 -10.63 2.94 -23.56
CA PRO A 299 -10.88 4.03 -22.64
C PRO A 299 -9.98 5.20 -23.04
N ILE A 300 -10.59 6.36 -23.16
CA ILE A 300 -9.90 7.62 -23.39
C ILE A 300 -9.77 8.30 -22.03
N VAL A 301 -8.53 8.67 -21.66
CA VAL A 301 -8.29 9.43 -20.42
C VAL A 301 -8.15 10.89 -20.80
N GLU A 302 -9.11 11.72 -20.39
CA GLU A 302 -9.01 13.17 -20.49
C GLU A 302 -8.22 13.71 -19.31
N ILE A 303 -7.28 14.58 -19.63
CA ILE A 303 -6.36 15.24 -18.71
C ILE A 303 -6.67 16.74 -18.79
N THR A 304 -7.22 17.28 -17.71
CA THR A 304 -7.59 18.70 -17.62
C THR A 304 -6.69 19.43 -16.63
N SER A 305 -6.34 20.68 -16.93
CA SER A 305 -5.64 21.55 -15.97
C SER A 305 -6.39 22.87 -15.76
N GLY A 306 -6.99 23.03 -14.58
CA GLY A 306 -7.77 24.23 -14.22
C GLY A 306 -9.04 24.45 -15.05
N GLN A 307 -9.77 25.53 -14.74
CA GLN A 307 -11.03 25.91 -15.39
C GLN A 307 -10.85 27.18 -16.24
N SER A 308 -10.25 27.06 -17.43
CA SER A 308 -10.17 28.19 -18.35
C SER A 308 -10.44 27.73 -19.77
N GLU A 309 -11.24 28.49 -20.51
CA GLU A 309 -11.60 28.23 -21.92
C GLU A 309 -10.39 28.18 -22.86
N LYS A 310 -9.26 28.77 -22.45
CA LYS A 310 -8.00 28.73 -23.23
C LYS A 310 -7.21 27.43 -23.02
N CYS A 311 -7.59 26.63 -22.03
CA CYS A 311 -6.88 25.42 -21.65
C CYS A 311 -7.63 24.23 -22.21
N LYS A 312 -7.13 23.71 -23.33
CA LYS A 312 -7.72 22.53 -23.95
C LYS A 312 -7.34 21.28 -23.15
N PRO A 313 -8.29 20.35 -22.96
CA PRO A 313 -7.95 19.04 -22.40
C PRO A 313 -6.98 18.30 -23.32
N LEU A 314 -6.22 17.39 -22.72
CA LEU A 314 -5.40 16.44 -23.45
C LEU A 314 -6.01 15.06 -23.31
N TYR A 315 -5.99 14.29 -24.38
CA TYR A 315 -6.55 12.96 -24.45
C TYR A 315 -5.41 11.97 -24.57
N LEU A 316 -5.29 11.12 -23.56
CA LEU A 316 -4.42 9.96 -23.59
C LEU A 316 -5.19 8.81 -24.21
N THR A 317 -4.60 8.22 -25.24
CA THR A 317 -5.15 7.11 -26.02
C THR A 317 -4.14 5.98 -26.10
N TYR A 318 -4.61 4.77 -26.39
CA TYR A 318 -3.75 3.61 -26.65
C TYR A 318 -4.12 3.00 -27.99
N ASN A 319 -3.23 3.14 -28.98
CA ASN A 319 -3.45 2.70 -30.35
C ASN A 319 -2.18 2.02 -30.88
N ASN A 320 -2.33 0.95 -31.67
CA ASN A 320 -1.20 0.22 -32.27
C ASN A 320 -0.10 -0.18 -31.26
N ASN A 321 -0.51 -0.62 -30.06
CA ASN A 321 0.38 -0.97 -28.94
C ASN A 321 1.26 0.18 -28.43
N GLN A 322 0.83 1.43 -28.60
CA GLN A 322 1.54 2.61 -28.12
C GLN A 322 0.58 3.60 -27.48
N PHE A 323 1.03 4.25 -26.41
CA PHE A 323 0.32 5.39 -25.83
C PHE A 323 0.54 6.61 -26.71
N GLY A 324 -0.52 7.36 -26.95
CA GLY A 324 -0.50 8.64 -27.66
C GLY A 324 -1.18 9.73 -26.85
N LEU A 325 -0.69 10.96 -26.96
CA LEU A 325 -1.27 12.14 -26.31
C LEU A 325 -1.68 13.15 -27.40
N SER A 326 -2.94 13.60 -27.37
CA SER A 326 -3.50 14.53 -28.36
C SER A 326 -4.30 15.64 -27.69
N SER A 327 -4.37 16.82 -28.30
CA SER A 327 -5.28 17.91 -27.88
C SER A 327 -6.67 17.82 -28.51
N THR A 328 -6.86 16.92 -29.47
CA THR A 328 -8.12 16.73 -30.20
C THR A 328 -8.85 15.51 -29.64
N SER A 329 -10.15 15.66 -29.40
CA SER A 329 -10.98 14.55 -28.94
C SER A 329 -11.11 13.51 -30.07
N PRO A 330 -10.91 12.21 -29.81
CA PRO A 330 -11.04 11.15 -30.81
C PRO A 330 -12.41 11.14 -31.51
N ALA A 331 -13.47 11.48 -30.78
CA ALA A 331 -14.85 11.50 -31.29
C ALA A 331 -15.12 12.55 -32.38
N SER A 332 -14.21 13.52 -32.58
CA SER A 332 -14.39 14.60 -33.57
C SER A 332 -13.87 14.25 -34.98
N GLU A 333 -13.12 13.16 -35.15
CA GLU A 333 -12.54 12.78 -36.45
C GLU A 333 -13.53 11.99 -37.34
N THR A 334 -14.68 11.56 -36.82
CA THR A 334 -15.60 10.64 -37.51
C THR A 334 -16.62 11.33 -38.44
N GLU A 335 -16.72 12.67 -38.45
CA GLU A 335 -17.76 13.39 -39.23
C GLU A 335 -17.33 13.86 -40.64
N GLU A 336 -16.06 13.75 -41.05
CA GLU A 336 -15.57 14.39 -42.29
C GLU A 336 -15.26 13.43 -43.47
N ILE A 337 -15.97 12.30 -43.58
CA ILE A 337 -15.91 11.42 -44.76
C ILE A 337 -17.32 11.12 -45.29
N THR A 338 -18.10 12.16 -45.63
CA THR A 338 -19.29 11.97 -46.46
C THR A 338 -19.60 13.20 -47.32
N GLU A 339 -18.77 13.50 -48.32
CA GLU A 339 -19.19 14.20 -49.54
C GLU A 339 -18.00 14.35 -50.51
N GLU A 340 -17.82 13.40 -51.43
CA GLU A 340 -17.29 13.66 -52.78
C GLU A 340 -17.22 12.36 -53.60
N THR A 341 -18.36 11.90 -54.12
CA THR A 341 -18.38 11.18 -55.41
C THR A 341 -19.77 11.17 -56.02
N LYS A 342 -20.22 12.31 -56.55
CA LYS A 342 -21.18 12.33 -57.65
C LYS A 342 -20.83 13.47 -58.60
N GLU A 343 -19.91 13.20 -59.51
CA GLU A 343 -19.88 13.90 -60.78
C GLU A 343 -19.78 12.92 -61.95
N THR A 344 -20.54 13.28 -62.99
CA THR A 344 -20.37 12.98 -64.41
C THR A 344 -20.46 11.52 -64.91
N GLY A 345 -21.66 11.18 -65.39
CA GLY A 345 -21.90 10.08 -66.33
C GLY A 345 -23.00 10.43 -67.33
N GLN A 346 -22.66 11.27 -68.31
CA GLN A 346 -23.42 11.45 -69.55
C GLN A 346 -23.39 10.14 -70.37
N LYS A 347 -24.56 9.61 -70.72
CA LYS A 347 -24.87 9.19 -72.10
C LYS A 347 -26.37 9.05 -72.31
#